data_AF-A0A7E4V596-F1
#
_entry.id   AF-A0A7E4V596-F1
#
_cell.length_a   1.000
_cell.length_b   1.000
_cell.length_c   1.000
_cell.angle_alpha   90.00
_cell.angle_beta   90.00
_cell.angle_gamma   90.00
#
_symmetry.space_group_name_H-M   'P 1'
#
loop_
_entity.id
_entity.type
_entity.pdbx_description
1 polymer ?
#
loop_
_entity_poly.entity_id
_entity_poly.type
_entity_poly.pdbx_seq_one_letter_code
_entity_poly.pdbx_strand_id
1 'polypeptide(L)'
;MKNSGINVRKVWLQVTGPINWSNNVATNINFISGFIARAKTYGITVGIYTSWYDWQQITGATTQFSNSDGLWYWSAFGQGPDAEGVASFDDFRPFGGWTAPSVKQFALNEALCGLTLNRDIYPLSGKEEASVVFELKDKLTEKINVGGFV
;
A
#
# COMPACT_ATOMS: atom_id res chain seq x y z
N MET A 1 19.94 0.16 -11.24
CA MET A 1 19.70 0.39 -9.81
C MET A 1 20.98 0.31 -8.99
N LYS A 2 21.61 -0.87 -8.77
CA LYS A 2 22.86 -0.96 -8.00
C LYS A 2 24.04 -0.18 -8.62
N ASN A 3 24.19 -0.24 -9.95
CA ASN A 3 25.25 0.47 -10.67
C ASN A 3 25.04 2.01 -10.72
N SER A 4 23.92 2.50 -10.18
CA SER A 4 23.61 3.94 -10.07
C SER A 4 23.68 4.42 -8.62
N GLY A 5 24.19 3.61 -7.69
CA GLY A 5 24.26 3.94 -6.26
C GLY A 5 22.92 3.86 -5.52
N ILE A 6 21.85 3.37 -6.16
CA ILE A 6 20.52 3.27 -5.55
C ILE A 6 20.43 1.97 -4.73
N ASN A 7 20.26 2.14 -3.41
CA ASN A 7 20.09 1.05 -2.45
C ASN A 7 18.61 0.81 -2.15
N VAL A 8 18.01 -0.14 -2.87
CA VAL A 8 16.63 -0.59 -2.61
C VAL A 8 16.63 -1.51 -1.40
N ARG A 9 15.88 -1.15 -0.36
CA ARG A 9 15.74 -1.95 0.89
C ARG A 9 14.44 -2.74 0.96
N LYS A 10 13.38 -2.19 0.36
CA LYS A 10 12.04 -2.77 0.34
C LYS A 10 11.41 -2.56 -1.02
N VAL A 11 10.62 -3.53 -1.45
CA VAL A 11 9.69 -3.40 -2.57
C VAL A 11 8.30 -3.84 -2.12
N TRP A 12 7.28 -3.34 -2.81
CA TRP A 12 5.90 -3.77 -2.64
C TRP A 12 5.49 -4.57 -3.88
N LEU A 13 5.10 -5.82 -3.70
CA LEU A 13 4.54 -6.61 -4.78
C LEU A 13 3.05 -6.28 -4.91
N GLN A 14 2.67 -5.72 -6.06
CA GLN A 14 1.29 -5.40 -6.39
C GLN A 14 0.53 -6.67 -6.79
N VAL A 15 -0.38 -7.11 -5.91
CA VAL A 15 -1.27 -8.26 -6.07
C VAL A 15 -2.70 -7.72 -6.16
N THR A 16 -3.06 -7.18 -7.32
CA THR A 16 -4.37 -6.58 -7.60
C THR A 16 -4.79 -6.88 -9.03
N GLY A 17 -6.06 -6.58 -9.35
CA GLY A 17 -6.64 -6.79 -10.66
C GLY A 17 -6.70 -8.28 -10.99
N PRO A 18 -7.68 -9.04 -10.45
CA PRO A 18 -7.72 -10.49 -10.57
C PRO A 18 -7.62 -11.02 -12.00
N ILE A 19 -8.10 -10.23 -12.97
CA ILE A 19 -8.00 -10.52 -14.41
C ILE A 19 -6.55 -10.63 -14.93
N ASN A 20 -5.59 -10.02 -14.25
CA ASN A 20 -4.17 -10.06 -14.61
C ASN A 20 -3.43 -11.27 -14.02
N TRP A 21 -4.12 -12.09 -13.23
CA TRP A 21 -3.56 -13.25 -12.56
C TRP A 21 -4.12 -14.55 -13.13
N SER A 22 -3.43 -15.66 -12.89
CA SER A 22 -3.95 -16.98 -13.27
C SER A 22 -5.22 -17.28 -12.49
N ASN A 23 -6.18 -17.97 -13.11
CA ASN A 23 -7.32 -18.54 -12.38
C ASN A 23 -6.91 -19.69 -11.44
N ASN A 24 -5.67 -20.17 -11.54
CA ASN A 24 -5.12 -21.16 -10.62
C ASN A 24 -4.45 -20.47 -9.42
N VAL A 25 -5.12 -20.54 -8.27
CA VAL A 25 -4.64 -19.99 -7.00
C VAL A 25 -3.26 -20.53 -6.60
N ALA A 26 -3.00 -21.83 -6.78
CA ALA A 26 -1.71 -22.41 -6.41
C ALA A 26 -0.56 -21.84 -7.25
N THR A 27 -0.80 -21.59 -8.54
CA THR A 27 0.17 -20.92 -9.42
C THR A 27 0.50 -19.52 -8.92
N ASN A 28 -0.51 -18.74 -8.52
CA ASN A 28 -0.32 -17.37 -8.01
C ASN A 28 0.47 -17.36 -6.69
N ILE A 29 0.13 -18.26 -5.76
CA ILE A 29 0.84 -18.43 -4.49
C ILE A 29 2.31 -18.80 -4.73
N ASN A 30 2.57 -19.73 -5.65
CA ASN A 30 3.94 -20.13 -5.98
C ASN A 30 4.75 -18.98 -6.59
N PHE A 31 4.14 -18.17 -7.45
CA PHE A 31 4.77 -16.98 -8.00
C PHE A 31 5.14 -15.97 -6.90
N ILE A 32 4.20 -15.63 -6.02
CA ILE A 32 4.43 -14.69 -4.91
C ILE A 32 5.54 -15.21 -3.99
N SER A 33 5.50 -16.50 -3.63
CA SER A 33 6.52 -17.15 -2.82
C SER A 33 7.91 -17.09 -3.46
N GLY A 34 8.01 -17.40 -4.75
CA GLY A 34 9.26 -17.32 -5.51
C GLY A 34 9.81 -15.90 -5.62
N PHE A 35 8.94 -14.91 -5.82
CA PHE A 35 9.32 -13.50 -5.86
C PHE A 35 9.93 -13.05 -4.52
N ILE A 36 9.24 -13.32 -3.41
CA ILE A 36 9.70 -12.98 -2.05
C ILE A 36 11.03 -13.68 -1.76
N ALA A 37 11.13 -14.98 -2.04
CA ALA A 37 12.34 -15.76 -1.82
C ALA A 37 13.53 -15.17 -2.61
N ARG A 38 13.33 -14.81 -3.88
CA ARG A 38 14.39 -14.22 -4.71
C ARG A 38 14.82 -12.85 -4.20
N ALA A 39 13.88 -11.97 -3.85
CA ALA A 39 14.19 -10.64 -3.31
C ALA A 39 15.02 -10.74 -2.02
N LYS A 40 14.70 -11.70 -1.14
CA LYS A 40 15.45 -11.97 0.09
C LYS A 40 16.92 -12.32 -0.18
N THR A 41 17.24 -13.03 -1.27
CA THR A 41 18.64 -13.32 -1.65
C THR A 41 19.45 -12.08 -2.00
N TYR A 42 18.77 -10.96 -2.31
CA TYR A 42 19.40 -9.66 -2.57
C TYR A 42 19.40 -8.74 -1.36
N GLY A 43 18.93 -9.20 -0.19
CA GLY A 43 18.74 -8.37 1.00
C GLY A 43 17.58 -7.38 0.88
N ILE A 44 16.64 -7.63 -0.03
CA ILE A 44 15.45 -6.80 -0.25
C ILE A 44 14.27 -7.44 0.48
N THR A 45 13.61 -6.65 1.30
CA THR A 45 12.35 -7.02 1.97
C THR A 45 11.17 -6.82 1.04
N VAL A 46 10.11 -7.63 1.19
CA VAL A 46 8.93 -7.56 0.31
C VAL A 46 7.67 -7.43 1.14
N GLY A 47 6.96 -6.32 0.95
CA GLY A 47 5.58 -6.15 1.39
C GLY A 47 4.59 -6.48 0.26
N ILE A 48 3.31 -6.63 0.61
CA ILE A 48 2.24 -6.92 -0.35
C ILE A 48 1.32 -5.70 -0.48
N TYR A 49 1.02 -5.29 -1.71
CA TYR A 49 -0.02 -4.32 -2.03
C TYR A 49 -1.25 -5.02 -2.60
N THR A 50 -2.41 -4.93 -1.94
CA THR A 50 -3.63 -5.66 -2.33
C THR A 50 -4.88 -5.06 -1.66
N SER A 51 -6.08 -5.47 -2.07
CA SER A 51 -7.30 -5.33 -1.24
C SER A 51 -7.68 -6.69 -0.65
N TRP A 52 -8.64 -6.70 0.29
CA TRP A 52 -9.28 -7.94 0.76
C TRP A 52 -9.84 -8.76 -0.42
N TYR A 53 -10.55 -8.07 -1.31
CA TYR A 53 -11.21 -8.69 -2.47
C TYR A 53 -10.19 -9.29 -3.42
N ASP A 54 -9.17 -8.52 -3.83
CA ASP A 54 -8.12 -8.99 -4.72
C ASP A 54 -7.38 -10.18 -4.14
N TRP A 55 -7.03 -10.11 -2.85
CA TRP A 55 -6.34 -11.20 -2.16
C TRP A 55 -7.17 -12.48 -2.17
N GLN A 56 -8.47 -12.37 -1.88
CA GLN A 56 -9.36 -13.52 -1.92
C GLN A 56 -9.46 -14.12 -3.32
N GLN A 57 -9.62 -13.29 -4.36
CA GLN A 57 -9.75 -13.77 -5.74
C GLN A 57 -8.45 -14.38 -6.28
N ILE A 58 -7.30 -13.75 -5.99
CA ILE A 58 -6.01 -14.13 -6.58
C ILE A 58 -5.36 -15.29 -5.82
N THR A 59 -5.43 -15.30 -4.49
CA THR A 59 -4.68 -16.24 -3.66
C THR A 59 -5.57 -17.15 -2.82
N GLY A 60 -6.89 -17.14 -3.01
CA GLY A 60 -7.82 -17.95 -2.23
C GLY A 60 -7.76 -17.64 -0.73
N ALA A 61 -7.48 -16.38 -0.37
CA ALA A 61 -7.34 -15.92 1.02
C ALA A 61 -6.28 -16.67 1.87
N THR A 62 -5.24 -17.24 1.22
CA THR A 62 -4.12 -17.85 1.94
C THR A 62 -3.55 -16.95 3.05
N THR A 63 -3.12 -17.56 4.15
CA THR A 63 -2.46 -16.90 5.27
C THR A 63 -0.93 -17.05 5.25
N GLN A 64 -0.39 -17.76 4.25
CA GLN A 64 1.04 -18.07 4.15
C GLN A 64 1.95 -16.83 4.16
N PHE A 65 1.44 -15.69 3.72
CA PHE A 65 2.19 -14.44 3.55
C PHE A 65 1.93 -13.41 4.65
N SER A 66 1.24 -13.78 5.74
CA SER A 66 0.99 -12.87 6.87
C SER A 66 2.27 -12.37 7.55
N ASN A 67 3.35 -13.15 7.47
CA ASN A 67 4.70 -12.79 7.93
C ASN A 67 5.52 -12.02 6.88
N SER A 68 4.93 -11.57 5.78
CA SER A 68 5.60 -10.66 4.84
C SER A 68 6.00 -9.35 5.53
N ASP A 69 6.90 -8.58 4.93
CA ASP A 69 7.44 -7.35 5.50
C ASP A 69 6.45 -6.16 5.46
N GLY A 70 5.14 -6.43 5.56
CA GLY A 70 4.08 -5.44 5.67
C GLY A 70 2.96 -5.63 4.66
N LEU A 71 1.81 -5.04 4.99
CA LEU A 71 0.63 -4.95 4.14
C LEU A 71 0.36 -3.49 3.77
N TRP A 72 0.29 -3.20 2.48
CA TRP A 72 -0.20 -1.94 1.94
C TRP A 72 -1.57 -2.24 1.33
N TYR A 73 -2.64 -2.02 2.10
CA TYR A 73 -3.97 -2.29 1.56
C TYR A 73 -4.52 -1.06 0.85
N TRP A 74 -5.39 -1.27 -0.15
CA TRP A 74 -6.13 -0.17 -0.76
C TRP A 74 -7.62 -0.30 -0.47
N SER A 75 -8.24 0.84 -0.19
CA SER A 75 -9.67 1.00 0.11
C SER A 75 -10.10 2.41 -0.29
N ALA A 76 -10.77 2.51 -1.44
CA ALA A 76 -11.33 3.73 -2.01
C ALA A 76 -12.70 3.40 -2.62
N PHE A 77 -13.56 4.40 -2.79
CA PHE A 77 -14.89 4.22 -3.40
C PHE A 77 -14.85 4.23 -4.93
N GLY A 78 -13.71 4.58 -5.52
CA GLY A 78 -13.54 4.68 -6.96
C GLY A 78 -12.28 5.47 -7.33
N GLN A 79 -12.30 6.05 -8.53
CA GLN A 79 -11.22 6.90 -9.04
C GLN A 79 -11.62 8.37 -8.94
N GLY A 80 -10.62 9.23 -8.73
CA GLY A 80 -10.80 10.68 -8.63
C GLY A 80 -11.18 11.16 -7.23
N PRO A 81 -11.18 12.49 -7.05
CA PRO A 81 -11.29 13.12 -5.72
C PRO A 81 -12.65 12.88 -5.04
N ASP A 82 -13.72 12.69 -5.81
CA ASP A 82 -15.06 12.43 -5.26
C ASP A 82 -15.24 11.00 -4.73
N ALA A 83 -14.23 10.14 -4.91
CA ALA A 83 -14.29 8.72 -4.59
C ALA A 83 -13.19 8.28 -3.61
N GLU A 84 -12.60 9.23 -2.89
CA GLU A 84 -11.65 8.99 -1.80
C GLU A 84 -12.29 8.22 -0.64
N GLY A 85 -11.55 7.24 -0.09
CA GLY A 85 -11.82 6.68 1.21
C GLY A 85 -11.36 7.61 2.34
N VAL A 86 -11.74 7.28 3.59
CA VAL A 86 -11.24 8.01 4.76
C VAL A 86 -9.75 7.71 4.96
N ALA A 87 -8.95 8.76 5.16
CA ALA A 87 -7.52 8.68 5.47
C ALA A 87 -7.26 8.26 6.94
N SER A 88 -7.86 7.13 7.35
CA SER A 88 -7.60 6.43 8.62
C SER A 88 -7.59 4.92 8.40
N PHE A 89 -7.12 4.17 9.41
CA PHE A 89 -7.09 2.70 9.41
C PHE A 89 -8.36 2.07 10.00
N ASP A 90 -9.37 2.86 10.36
CA ASP A 90 -10.55 2.37 11.10
C ASP A 90 -11.42 1.40 10.29
N ASP A 91 -11.32 1.46 8.97
CA ASP A 91 -12.00 0.53 8.06
C ASP A 91 -11.25 -0.79 7.86
N PHE A 92 -10.03 -0.93 8.39
CA PHE A 92 -9.25 -2.14 8.22
C PHE A 92 -9.91 -3.32 8.95
N ARG A 93 -10.06 -4.43 8.22
CA ARG A 93 -10.52 -5.72 8.76
C ARG A 93 -9.44 -6.75 8.48
N PRO A 94 -9.05 -7.60 9.45
CA PRO A 94 -8.04 -8.62 9.23
C PRO A 94 -8.36 -9.56 8.07
N PHE A 95 -7.35 -9.86 7.24
CA PHE A 95 -7.45 -10.79 6.12
C PHE A 95 -6.09 -11.35 5.74
N GLY A 96 -6.04 -12.50 5.04
CA GLY A 96 -4.77 -13.09 4.60
C GLY A 96 -3.78 -13.36 5.75
N GLY A 97 -4.29 -13.45 6.99
CA GLY A 97 -3.52 -13.57 8.22
C GLY A 97 -2.89 -12.26 8.72
N TRP A 98 -3.01 -11.13 8.01
CA TRP A 98 -2.61 -9.82 8.54
C TRP A 98 -3.65 -9.30 9.52
N THR A 99 -3.19 -8.91 10.71
CA THR A 99 -4.02 -8.32 11.78
C THR A 99 -3.91 -6.79 11.83
N ALA A 100 -2.90 -6.22 11.16
CA ALA A 100 -2.73 -4.78 11.03
C ALA A 100 -2.05 -4.44 9.69
N PRO A 101 -2.42 -3.33 9.04
CA PRO A 101 -1.75 -2.83 7.85
C PRO A 101 -0.53 -1.98 8.22
N SER A 102 0.41 -1.84 7.28
CA SER A 102 1.53 -0.90 7.36
C SER A 102 1.24 0.40 6.61
N VAL A 103 0.47 0.34 5.53
CA VAL A 103 0.11 1.47 4.67
C VAL A 103 -1.33 1.28 4.20
N LYS A 104 -2.08 2.36 4.02
CA LYS A 104 -3.38 2.38 3.33
C LYS A 104 -3.31 3.31 2.13
N GLN A 105 -3.71 2.84 0.96
CA GLN A 105 -4.08 3.69 -0.16
C GLN A 105 -5.57 4.01 -0.08
N PHE A 106 -5.90 5.27 0.13
CA PHE A 106 -7.29 5.72 0.28
C PHE A 106 -7.80 6.48 -0.95
N ALA A 107 -6.91 6.86 -1.87
CA ALA A 107 -7.29 7.53 -3.10
C ALA A 107 -6.58 6.98 -4.33
N LEU A 108 -7.30 6.98 -5.46
CA LEU A 108 -6.85 6.43 -6.73
C LEU A 108 -7.01 7.49 -7.84
N ASN A 109 -5.97 7.66 -8.67
CA ASN A 109 -6.05 8.41 -9.92
C ASN A 109 -6.57 9.86 -9.75
N GLU A 110 -6.02 10.58 -8.77
CA GLU A 110 -6.34 11.99 -8.52
C GLU A 110 -5.46 12.92 -9.36
N ALA A 111 -6.05 13.99 -9.87
CA ALA A 111 -5.33 15.05 -10.54
C ALA A 111 -5.01 16.20 -9.56
N LEU A 112 -3.75 16.36 -9.20
CA LEU A 112 -3.27 17.45 -8.34
C LEU A 112 -2.07 18.13 -8.99
N CYS A 113 -2.11 19.45 -9.13
CA CYS A 113 -1.03 20.24 -9.75
C CYS A 113 -0.62 19.76 -11.16
N GLY A 114 -1.56 19.21 -11.94
CA GLY A 114 -1.28 18.66 -13.28
C GLY A 114 -0.65 17.26 -13.28
N LEU A 115 -0.51 16.62 -12.12
CA LEU A 115 -0.02 15.26 -11.96
C LEU A 115 -1.17 14.32 -11.58
N THR A 116 -1.12 13.10 -12.11
CA THR A 116 -1.99 12.01 -11.67
C THR A 116 -1.30 11.22 -10.57
N LEU A 117 -1.91 11.16 -9.39
CA LEU A 117 -1.34 10.50 -8.21
C LEU A 117 -2.35 9.63 -7.48
N ASN A 118 -1.82 8.78 -6.62
CA ASN A 118 -2.56 8.07 -5.59
C ASN A 118 -2.20 8.66 -4.23
N ARG A 119 -3.07 8.53 -3.23
CA ARG A 119 -2.79 9.03 -1.87
C ARG A 119 -2.84 7.92 -0.85
N ASP A 120 -1.87 7.98 0.04
CA ASP A 120 -1.59 6.97 1.03
C ASP A 120 -1.43 7.56 2.43
N ILE A 121 -1.74 6.77 3.44
CA ILE A 121 -1.39 7.03 4.85
C ILE A 121 -0.56 5.87 5.41
N TYR A 122 0.33 6.18 6.34
CA TYR A 122 1.12 5.21 7.10
C TYR A 122 1.33 5.73 8.53
N PRO A 123 1.44 4.85 9.54
CA PRO A 123 1.65 5.28 10.91
C PRO A 123 3.04 5.91 11.06
N LEU A 124 3.11 7.07 11.72
CA LEU A 124 4.38 7.66 12.13
C LEU A 124 4.92 6.84 13.31
N SER A 125 6.08 6.21 13.16
CA SER A 125 6.79 5.63 14.30
C SER A 125 7.25 6.79 15.20
N GLY A 126 6.73 6.88 16.43
CA GLY A 126 6.89 7.96 17.42
C GLY A 126 8.24 8.71 17.52
N LYS A 127 8.58 9.50 16.50
CA LYS A 127 9.60 10.53 16.51
C LYS A 127 9.10 11.68 15.65
N GLU A 128 8.53 12.65 16.36
CA GLU A 128 8.18 14.03 15.98
C GLU A 128 7.54 14.27 14.61
N GLU A 129 6.36 14.89 14.67
CA GLU A 129 5.75 15.62 13.58
C GLU A 129 6.75 16.60 12.96
N ALA A 130 7.37 16.22 11.84
CA ALA A 130 7.90 17.20 10.90
C ALA A 130 6.70 17.88 10.23
N SER A 131 6.15 18.89 10.92
CA SER A 131 5.19 19.82 10.35
C SER A 131 5.87 20.55 9.19
N VAL A 132 5.60 20.13 7.94
CA VAL A 132 5.76 21.05 6.81
C VAL A 132 4.57 22.00 6.89
N VAL A 133 4.75 23.09 7.64
CA VAL A 133 3.78 24.18 7.72
C VAL A 133 3.86 24.96 6.40
N PHE A 134 2.91 24.71 5.50
CA PHE A 134 2.55 25.73 4.51
C PHE A 134 1.55 26.66 5.20
N GLU A 135 2.02 27.83 5.63
CA GLU A 135 1.16 28.84 6.26
C GLU A 135 0.11 29.33 5.26
N LEU A 136 -1.12 28.85 5.41
CA LEU A 136 -2.30 29.64 5.07
C LEU A 136 -3.15 29.76 6.33
N LYS A 137 -3.03 30.93 6.95
CA LYS A 137 -3.87 31.37 8.08
C LYS A 137 -5.33 31.38 7.62
N ASP A 138 -6.13 30.42 8.06
CA ASP A 138 -7.20 30.64 9.04
C ASP A 138 -8.02 29.35 9.28
N LYS A 139 -8.10 29.02 10.57
CA LYS A 139 -9.11 28.22 11.30
C LYS A 139 -10.12 27.39 10.47
N LEU A 140 -10.03 26.06 10.57
CA LEU A 140 -11.11 25.16 11.05
C LEU A 140 -10.60 23.71 11.16
N THR A 141 -10.73 23.19 12.39
CA THR A 141 -10.79 21.81 12.93
C THR A 141 -10.46 20.58 12.05
N GLU A 142 -9.58 19.73 12.64
CA GLU A 142 -9.21 18.34 12.31
C GLU A 142 -8.24 18.13 11.13
N LYS A 143 -6.95 17.92 11.47
CA LYS A 143 -5.86 17.72 10.52
C LYS A 143 -5.78 16.26 10.07
N ILE A 144 -6.12 16.02 8.81
CA ILE A 144 -5.70 14.84 8.05
C ILE A 144 -4.49 15.25 7.21
N ASN A 145 -3.36 14.58 7.39
CA ASN A 145 -2.16 14.83 6.59
C ASN A 145 -2.16 13.96 5.32
N VAL A 146 -2.13 14.62 4.17
CA VAL A 146 -2.02 14.01 2.85
C VAL A 146 -0.56 14.07 2.41
N GLY A 147 0.06 12.92 2.18
CA GLY A 147 1.42 12.86 1.66
C GLY A 147 1.49 13.20 0.16
N GLY A 148 2.13 14.32 -0.17
CA GLY A 148 2.63 14.66 -1.50
C GLY A 148 3.92 15.48 -1.33
N PHE A 149 5.01 15.15 -2.04
CA PHE A 149 6.32 15.78 -1.86
C PHE A 149 6.79 16.53 -3.13
N VAL A 150 7.13 17.82 -2.90
CA VAL A 150 7.81 18.89 -3.69
C VAL A 150 7.39 19.10 -5.14
#